data_AF-A0A180GBP1-F1
#
_entry.id   AF-A0A180GBP1-F1
#
_cell.length_a   1.000
_cell.length_b   1.000
_cell.length_c   1.000
_cell.angle_alpha   90.00
_cell.angle_beta   90.00
_cell.angle_gamma   90.00
#
_symmetry.space_group_name_H-M   'P 1'
#
loop_
_entity.id
_entity.type
_entity.pdbx_description
1 polymer ?
#
loop_
_entity_poly.entity_id
_entity_poly.type
_entity_poly.pdbx_seq_one_letter_code
_entity_poly.pdbx_strand_id
1 'polypeptide(L)'
;MAIAGSHVAKTTPHPSSSNPRPCCRKWRPKHTRVWYTDQGKTSAATIKYVWELMVYPHPNQTRVRQKLREILLTHTLESYSRLQSFQGQPFIHSPLPLVKAYVLEQPAAFRRQNLPPGLPLNHDSMASLLTFLRSIVKHERTHLRNMLLINVRQEARARELGPVPKLFELVVKIDRQFQPQAAMQKPEEIQAQLHWGVRVQIAMLHIITIHHLAHRAPGDMRSQWDLIDNHLEAVRGKSDLQIAAHAILILRQDRELFPGNVMFLDVPVEMVRIPNPVETDIKAQEMAVLLHCMDYPLGHTRLTRARTGMSDQMSETGVRRVVEPTRWILLSKQNLDISARRVLEQRGPTTCRTCQFVLQLAIVARAVLGPDCRTALPE
;
A
#
# COMPACT_ATOMS: atom_id res chain seq x y z
N MET A 1 26.19 54.37 -47.51
CA MET A 1 27.06 53.83 -48.57
C MET A 1 26.24 52.86 -49.42
N ALA A 2 25.95 53.27 -50.67
CA ALA A 2 26.00 52.48 -51.93
C ALA A 2 25.90 50.94 -51.86
N ILE A 3 25.18 50.17 -52.71
CA ILE A 3 24.59 50.39 -54.06
C ILE A 3 23.56 49.25 -54.36
N ALA A 4 22.52 49.61 -55.13
CA ALA A 4 21.70 48.93 -56.18
C ALA A 4 21.75 47.39 -56.41
N GLY A 5 20.76 46.74 -57.03
CA GLY A 5 19.58 47.18 -57.82
C GLY A 5 18.71 45.97 -58.22
N SER A 6 17.39 46.18 -58.42
CA SER A 6 16.67 46.13 -59.74
C SER A 6 16.40 44.70 -60.27
N HIS A 7 15.26 44.28 -60.85
CA HIS A 7 13.98 44.87 -61.29
C HIS A 7 13.07 43.66 -61.72
N VAL A 8 11.75 43.58 -61.39
CA VAL A 8 10.55 43.85 -62.26
C VAL A 8 10.25 42.75 -63.32
N ALA A 9 9.05 42.28 -63.68
CA ALA A 9 7.62 42.65 -63.53
C ALA A 9 6.73 41.38 -63.67
N LYS A 10 5.59 41.25 -62.96
CA LYS A 10 4.17 41.49 -63.39
C LYS A 10 3.66 40.71 -64.61
N THR A 11 2.56 39.94 -64.41
CA THR A 11 1.20 40.29 -64.89
C THR A 11 0.13 39.28 -64.42
N THR A 12 -0.95 39.80 -63.83
CA THR A 12 -2.29 39.20 -63.61
C THR A 12 -3.21 39.55 -64.80
N PRO A 13 -4.35 38.85 -65.07
CA PRO A 13 -5.65 39.12 -64.40
C PRO A 13 -6.63 37.92 -64.21
N HIS A 14 -7.63 38.15 -63.33
CA HIS A 14 -8.85 37.38 -62.96
C HIS A 14 -9.94 37.31 -64.08
N PRO A 15 -11.22 36.84 -63.89
CA PRO A 15 -11.92 36.01 -62.85
C PRO A 15 -12.88 34.90 -63.42
N SER A 16 -13.54 34.11 -62.55
CA SER A 16 -15.02 33.89 -62.47
C SER A 16 -15.53 32.47 -62.10
N SER A 17 -16.48 32.48 -61.14
CA SER A 17 -17.63 31.59 -60.84
C SER A 17 -17.56 30.05 -60.96
N SER A 18 -17.85 29.36 -59.84
CA SER A 18 -19.13 28.65 -59.56
C SER A 18 -18.96 27.51 -58.54
N ASN A 19 -19.89 27.42 -57.59
CA ASN A 19 -20.12 26.30 -56.64
C ASN A 19 -21.24 25.42 -57.27
N PRO A 20 -21.39 24.08 -57.04
CA PRO A 20 -21.67 23.51 -55.70
C PRO A 20 -21.14 22.07 -55.44
N ARG A 21 -21.41 21.59 -54.21
CA ARG A 21 -21.13 20.28 -53.54
C ARG A 21 -21.81 19.05 -54.23
N PRO A 22 -21.90 17.85 -53.58
CA PRO A 22 -20.89 16.87 -53.15
C PRO A 22 -21.20 15.44 -53.72
N CYS A 23 -20.21 14.53 -53.84
CA CYS A 23 -20.53 13.10 -54.07
C CYS A 23 -19.65 12.15 -53.28
N CYS A 24 -20.31 11.35 -52.44
CA CYS A 24 -19.81 10.18 -51.74
C CYS A 24 -19.01 9.24 -52.67
N ARG A 25 -17.75 8.95 -52.33
CA ARG A 25 -17.05 7.76 -52.83
C ARG A 25 -17.01 6.70 -51.75
N LYS A 26 -17.70 5.59 -52.06
CA LYS A 26 -17.62 4.28 -51.43
C LYS A 26 -16.16 3.89 -51.15
N TRP A 27 -15.83 3.65 -49.88
CA TRP A 27 -14.61 2.92 -49.50
C TRP A 27 -14.84 1.42 -49.75
N ARG A 28 -14.12 0.86 -50.74
CA ARG A 28 -13.81 -0.59 -50.78
C ARG A 28 -12.46 -0.77 -50.05
N PRO A 29 -12.29 -1.75 -49.16
CA PRO A 29 -10.96 -2.06 -48.63
C PRO A 29 -10.12 -2.71 -49.74
N LYS A 30 -9.03 -2.06 -50.13
CA LYS A 30 -7.96 -2.70 -50.91
C LYS A 30 -7.12 -3.53 -49.95
N HIS A 31 -6.88 -4.78 -50.31
CA HIS A 31 -5.89 -5.67 -49.71
C HIS A 31 -4.57 -4.92 -49.44
N THR A 32 -4.17 -4.81 -48.17
CA THR A 32 -2.87 -4.26 -47.80
C THR A 32 -1.88 -5.42 -47.65
N ARG A 33 -0.89 -5.41 -48.55
CA ARG A 33 0.34 -6.20 -48.50
C ARG A 33 1.00 -6.10 -47.13
N VAL A 34 1.31 -7.26 -46.56
CA VAL A 34 2.19 -7.42 -45.40
C VAL A 34 3.60 -7.05 -45.84
N TRP A 35 4.17 -6.00 -45.25
CA TRP A 35 5.59 -5.73 -45.32
C TRP A 35 6.26 -6.44 -44.14
N TYR A 36 6.98 -7.52 -44.43
CA TYR A 36 7.98 -8.04 -43.49
C TYR A 36 9.21 -7.16 -43.62
N THR A 37 9.50 -6.36 -42.60
CA THR A 37 10.85 -5.81 -42.41
C THR A 37 11.60 -6.74 -41.47
N ASP A 38 12.63 -7.35 -42.03
CA ASP A 38 13.73 -7.98 -41.30
C ASP A 38 14.34 -6.96 -40.31
N GLN A 39 14.86 -7.45 -39.19
CA GLN A 39 15.24 -6.73 -37.95
C GLN A 39 14.15 -6.62 -36.86
N GLY A 40 14.21 -7.58 -35.92
CA GLY A 40 13.35 -7.72 -34.76
C GLY A 40 13.42 -6.59 -33.72
N LYS A 41 12.81 -5.45 -34.05
CA LYS A 41 12.40 -4.43 -33.08
C LYS A 41 10.92 -4.09 -33.32
N THR A 42 10.05 -4.79 -32.62
CA THR A 42 8.62 -4.46 -32.58
C THR A 42 8.43 -3.11 -31.88
N SER A 43 7.95 -2.12 -32.62
CA SER A 43 7.66 -0.79 -32.07
C SER A 43 6.57 -0.89 -30.98
N ALA A 44 6.64 -0.01 -29.97
CA ALA A 44 5.63 0.07 -28.91
C ALA A 44 4.20 0.30 -29.44
N ALA A 45 4.06 0.86 -30.65
CA ALA A 45 2.78 1.04 -31.32
C ALA A 45 2.21 -0.28 -31.87
N THR A 46 3.06 -1.17 -32.39
CA THR A 46 2.66 -2.50 -32.88
C THR A 46 2.23 -3.41 -31.73
N ILE A 47 2.91 -3.32 -30.58
CA ILE A 47 2.55 -4.05 -29.37
C ILE A 47 1.20 -3.57 -28.82
N LYS A 48 0.91 -2.26 -28.86
CA LYS A 48 -0.39 -1.70 -28.44
C LYS A 48 -1.55 -2.17 -29.33
N TYR A 49 -1.37 -2.22 -30.65
CA TYR A 49 -2.42 -2.67 -31.58
C TYR A 49 -2.71 -4.18 -31.50
N VAL A 50 -1.70 -5.00 -31.21
CA VAL A 50 -1.91 -6.44 -30.90
C VAL A 50 -2.63 -6.61 -29.55
N TRP A 51 -2.46 -5.68 -28.61
CA TRP A 51 -3.05 -5.71 -27.26
C TRP A 51 -4.52 -5.29 -27.20
N GLU A 52 -4.95 -4.37 -28.06
CA GLU A 52 -6.35 -3.90 -28.12
C GLU A 52 -7.24 -4.81 -28.98
N LEU A 53 -6.66 -5.60 -29.89
CA LEU A 53 -7.41 -6.43 -30.84
C LEU A 53 -7.33 -7.94 -30.61
N MET A 54 -6.46 -8.45 -29.71
CA MET A 54 -6.32 -9.90 -29.51
C MET A 54 -6.40 -10.35 -28.03
N VAL A 55 -7.38 -11.24 -27.80
CA VAL A 55 -7.41 -12.41 -26.89
C VAL A 55 -8.33 -12.40 -25.66
N TYR A 56 -8.88 -11.29 -25.14
CA TYR A 56 -9.84 -11.39 -24.01
C TYR A 56 -10.99 -10.36 -24.04
N PRO A 57 -12.25 -10.76 -23.77
CA PRO A 57 -13.36 -9.83 -23.63
C PRO A 57 -13.07 -8.73 -22.60
N HIS A 58 -13.37 -7.47 -22.96
CA HIS A 58 -13.20 -6.27 -22.12
C HIS A 58 -13.67 -6.42 -20.66
N PRO A 59 -14.83 -7.06 -20.36
CA PRO A 59 -15.30 -7.25 -18.98
C PRO A 59 -14.35 -8.06 -18.09
N ASN A 60 -13.62 -9.02 -18.66
CA ASN A 60 -12.68 -9.87 -17.91
C ASN A 60 -11.44 -9.09 -17.51
N GLN A 61 -10.96 -8.21 -18.39
CA GLN A 61 -9.83 -7.35 -18.08
C GLN A 61 -10.14 -6.45 -16.88
N THR A 62 -11.36 -5.88 -16.84
CA THR A 62 -11.82 -5.04 -15.74
C THR A 62 -11.86 -5.82 -14.42
N ARG A 63 -12.40 -7.05 -14.43
CA ARG A 63 -12.48 -7.90 -13.23
C ARG A 63 -11.09 -8.33 -12.72
N VAL A 64 -10.18 -8.71 -13.62
CA VAL A 64 -8.79 -9.07 -13.28
C VAL A 64 -8.03 -7.86 -12.75
N ARG A 65 -8.19 -6.68 -13.36
CA ARG A 65 -7.61 -5.42 -12.86
C ARG A 65 -8.12 -5.09 -11.48
N GLN A 66 -9.43 -5.19 -11.25
CA GLN A 66 -10.02 -4.94 -9.94
C GLN A 66 -9.43 -5.88 -8.88
N LYS A 67 -9.35 -7.18 -9.19
CA LYS A 67 -8.77 -8.13 -8.24
C LYS A 67 -7.29 -7.84 -7.97
N LEU A 68 -6.54 -7.48 -9.00
CA LEU A 68 -5.13 -7.13 -8.86
C LEU A 68 -4.93 -5.88 -8.01
N ARG A 69 -5.81 -4.88 -8.11
CA ARG A 69 -5.79 -3.70 -7.24
C ARG A 69 -5.97 -4.06 -5.77
N GLU A 70 -6.90 -4.95 -5.45
CA GLU A 70 -7.05 -5.50 -4.09
C GLU A 70 -5.76 -6.21 -3.63
N ILE A 71 -5.18 -7.04 -4.49
CA ILE A 71 -3.93 -7.76 -4.20
C ILE A 71 -2.80 -6.77 -3.92
N LEU A 72 -2.63 -5.73 -4.73
CA LEU A 72 -1.58 -4.72 -4.57
C LEU A 72 -1.71 -3.91 -3.27
N LEU A 73 -2.91 -3.84 -2.67
CA LEU A 73 -3.14 -3.18 -1.39
C LEU A 73 -3.11 -4.15 -0.20
N THR A 74 -2.80 -5.43 -0.44
CA THR A 74 -2.68 -6.43 0.61
C THR A 74 -1.36 -6.27 1.36
N HIS A 75 -1.43 -6.25 2.68
CA HIS A 75 -0.27 -6.00 3.56
C HIS A 75 0.58 -7.24 3.83
N THR A 76 0.12 -8.42 3.41
CA THR A 76 0.83 -9.70 3.56
C THR A 76 1.58 -10.12 2.28
N LEU A 77 1.76 -9.18 1.33
CA LEU A 77 2.52 -9.47 0.12
C LEU A 77 4.00 -9.71 0.44
N GLU A 78 4.54 -10.77 -0.15
CA GLU A 78 5.95 -11.11 -0.09
C GLU A 78 6.79 -10.24 -1.02
N SER A 79 6.25 -9.95 -2.19
CA SER A 79 6.94 -9.16 -3.20
C SER A 79 5.92 -8.55 -4.17
N TYR A 80 6.25 -7.38 -4.71
CA TYR A 80 5.52 -6.73 -5.79
C TYR A 80 6.04 -7.10 -7.18
N SER A 81 7.31 -7.50 -7.31
CA SER A 81 7.93 -7.67 -8.62
C SER A 81 8.73 -8.94 -8.82
N ARG A 82 9.41 -9.42 -7.79
CA ARG A 82 10.19 -10.65 -7.84
C ARG A 82 9.28 -11.87 -7.79
N LEU A 83 9.76 -12.94 -8.40
CA LEU A 83 9.10 -14.24 -8.41
C LEU A 83 9.70 -15.20 -7.38
N GLN A 84 10.87 -14.87 -6.82
CA GLN A 84 11.60 -15.71 -5.88
C GLN A 84 12.44 -14.88 -4.93
N SER A 85 12.75 -15.47 -3.77
CA SER A 85 13.64 -14.95 -2.74
C SER A 85 15.10 -14.96 -3.17
N PHE A 86 15.98 -14.33 -2.39
CA PHE A 86 17.42 -14.42 -2.57
C PHE A 86 17.95 -15.86 -2.46
N GLN A 87 17.23 -16.73 -1.76
CA GLN A 87 17.55 -18.15 -1.62
C GLN A 87 16.93 -19.02 -2.72
N GLY A 88 16.29 -18.41 -3.72
CA GLY A 88 15.66 -19.11 -4.85
C GLY A 88 14.29 -19.73 -4.53
N GLN A 89 13.71 -19.45 -3.37
CA GLN A 89 12.37 -19.94 -3.02
C GLN A 89 11.30 -19.11 -3.75
N PRO A 90 10.34 -19.74 -4.46
CA PRO A 90 9.32 -19.00 -5.19
C PRO A 90 8.38 -18.25 -4.24
N PHE A 91 8.07 -16.99 -4.55
CA PHE A 91 7.08 -16.22 -3.78
C PHE A 91 5.67 -16.62 -4.21
N ILE A 92 4.88 -17.12 -3.26
CA ILE A 92 3.51 -17.57 -3.49
C ILE A 92 2.54 -16.40 -3.30
N HIS A 93 2.81 -15.52 -2.34
CA HIS A 93 2.02 -14.32 -2.08
C HIS A 93 2.61 -13.09 -2.78
N SER A 94 2.73 -13.18 -4.10
CA SER A 94 3.08 -12.05 -4.97
C SER A 94 1.98 -11.82 -6.02
N PRO A 95 1.89 -10.62 -6.64
CA PRO A 95 0.77 -10.26 -7.50
C PRO A 95 0.50 -11.22 -8.65
N LEU A 96 1.54 -11.73 -9.32
CA LEU A 96 1.39 -12.60 -10.49
C LEU A 96 0.84 -14.00 -10.12
N PRO A 97 1.42 -14.73 -9.16
CA PRO A 97 0.85 -15.97 -8.64
C PRO A 97 -0.58 -15.82 -8.10
N LEU A 98 -0.85 -14.78 -7.30
CA LEU A 98 -2.17 -14.56 -6.71
C LEU A 98 -3.24 -14.28 -7.76
N VAL A 99 -2.96 -13.43 -8.75
CA VAL A 99 -3.92 -13.15 -9.83
C VAL A 99 -4.07 -14.34 -10.78
N LYS A 100 -3.00 -15.13 -11.00
CA LYS A 100 -3.07 -16.39 -11.76
C LYS A 100 -4.00 -17.38 -11.07
N ALA A 101 -3.82 -17.61 -9.76
CA ALA A 101 -4.68 -18.50 -8.97
C ALA A 101 -6.14 -18.06 -9.08
N TYR A 102 -6.41 -16.76 -8.84
CA TYR A 102 -7.75 -16.19 -8.98
C TYR A 102 -8.42 -16.48 -10.33
N VAL A 103 -7.66 -16.35 -11.44
CA VAL A 103 -8.20 -16.62 -12.79
C VAL A 103 -8.47 -18.11 -13.00
N LEU A 104 -7.57 -18.99 -12.55
CA LEU A 104 -7.70 -20.43 -12.71
C LEU A 104 -8.79 -21.03 -11.81
N GLU A 105 -9.08 -20.41 -10.67
CA GLU A 105 -10.12 -20.79 -9.72
C GLU A 105 -11.52 -20.30 -10.12
N GLN A 106 -11.65 -19.55 -11.23
CA GLN A 106 -12.97 -19.13 -11.71
C GLN A 106 -13.84 -20.35 -12.09
N PRO A 107 -15.19 -20.23 -11.99
CA PRO A 107 -16.11 -21.32 -12.32
C PRO A 107 -15.87 -21.88 -13.74
N ALA A 108 -16.08 -23.19 -13.92
CA ALA A 108 -15.82 -23.88 -15.19
C ALA A 108 -16.60 -23.28 -16.38
N ALA A 109 -17.80 -22.73 -16.15
CA ALA A 109 -18.56 -22.01 -17.17
C ALA A 109 -17.83 -20.72 -17.61
N PHE A 110 -17.34 -19.93 -16.65
CA PHE A 110 -16.55 -18.73 -16.92
C PHE A 110 -15.29 -19.06 -17.70
N ARG A 111 -14.52 -20.08 -17.27
CA ARG A 111 -13.26 -20.45 -17.92
C ARG A 111 -13.47 -20.86 -19.38
N ARG A 112 -14.51 -21.63 -19.68
CA ARG A 112 -14.84 -22.05 -21.06
C ARG A 112 -15.18 -20.88 -22.00
N GLN A 113 -15.80 -19.82 -21.46
CA GLN A 113 -16.23 -18.66 -22.25
C GLN A 113 -15.13 -17.61 -22.39
N ASN A 114 -14.22 -17.53 -21.41
CA ASN A 114 -13.36 -16.37 -21.23
C ASN A 114 -11.87 -16.69 -21.23
N LEU A 115 -11.46 -17.96 -21.16
CA LEU A 115 -10.05 -18.36 -21.14
C LEU A 115 -9.71 -19.25 -22.35
N PRO A 116 -8.43 -19.27 -22.77
CA PRO A 116 -7.94 -20.18 -23.79
C PRO A 116 -8.27 -21.65 -23.45
N PRO A 117 -8.62 -22.46 -24.45
CA PRO A 117 -8.91 -23.88 -24.24
C PRO A 117 -7.67 -24.63 -23.73
N GLY A 118 -7.90 -25.69 -22.95
CA GLY A 118 -6.83 -26.57 -22.47
C GLY A 118 -6.08 -26.09 -21.22
N LEU A 119 -6.43 -24.95 -20.62
CA LEU A 119 -5.90 -24.54 -19.32
C LEU A 119 -6.40 -25.46 -18.18
N PRO A 120 -5.55 -25.77 -17.18
CA PRO A 120 -4.16 -25.35 -17.01
C PRO A 120 -3.12 -26.26 -17.70
N LEU A 121 -3.53 -27.35 -18.36
CA LEU A 121 -2.63 -28.40 -18.89
C LEU A 121 -1.84 -27.99 -20.14
N ASN A 122 -2.38 -27.09 -20.95
CA ASN A 122 -1.75 -26.62 -22.18
C ASN A 122 -0.72 -25.52 -21.90
N HIS A 123 0.56 -25.81 -22.20
CA HIS A 123 1.68 -24.89 -21.93
C HIS A 123 1.61 -23.58 -22.72
N ASP A 124 1.22 -23.60 -24.00
CA ASP A 124 1.15 -22.40 -24.85
C ASP A 124 0.04 -21.45 -24.40
N SER A 125 -1.10 -22.02 -24.03
CA SER A 125 -2.24 -21.30 -23.46
C SER A 125 -1.87 -20.69 -22.10
N MET A 126 -1.12 -21.42 -21.28
CA MET A 126 -0.61 -20.91 -20.00
C MET A 126 0.40 -19.79 -20.22
N ALA A 127 1.33 -19.92 -21.17
CA ALA A 127 2.31 -18.89 -21.51
C ALA A 127 1.63 -17.59 -22.01
N SER A 128 0.59 -17.74 -22.83
CA SER A 128 -0.21 -16.62 -23.33
C SER A 128 -0.95 -15.91 -22.19
N LEU A 129 -1.60 -16.66 -21.29
CA LEU A 129 -2.25 -16.12 -20.09
C LEU A 129 -1.25 -15.39 -19.18
N LEU A 130 -0.09 -16.00 -18.90
CA LEU A 130 0.93 -15.38 -18.05
C LEU A 130 1.48 -14.10 -18.65
N THR A 131 1.68 -14.05 -19.97
CA THR A 131 2.10 -12.83 -20.68
C THR A 131 1.07 -11.73 -20.49
N PHE A 132 -0.22 -12.04 -20.69
CA PHE A 132 -1.32 -11.12 -20.44
C PHE A 132 -1.37 -10.63 -18.98
N LEU A 133 -1.27 -11.52 -18.00
CA LEU A 133 -1.33 -11.16 -16.58
C LEU A 133 -0.14 -10.29 -16.15
N ARG A 134 1.09 -10.62 -16.58
CA ARG A 134 2.29 -9.79 -16.34
C ARG A 134 2.11 -8.36 -16.87
N SER A 135 1.45 -8.26 -18.00
CA SER A 135 1.11 -7.01 -18.67
C SER A 135 0.20 -6.12 -17.79
N ILE A 136 -0.84 -6.71 -17.19
CA ILE A 136 -1.75 -6.02 -16.28
C ILE A 136 -1.03 -5.69 -14.96
N VAL A 137 -0.27 -6.63 -14.40
CA VAL A 137 0.54 -6.44 -13.19
C VAL A 137 1.47 -5.24 -13.33
N LYS A 138 2.19 -5.14 -14.45
CA LYS A 138 3.06 -4.00 -14.75
C LYS A 138 2.29 -2.68 -14.79
N HIS A 139 1.11 -2.68 -15.42
CA HIS A 139 0.31 -1.47 -15.57
C HIS A 139 -0.26 -0.99 -14.23
N GLU A 140 -0.93 -1.85 -13.46
CA GLU A 140 -1.52 -1.46 -12.18
C GLU A 140 -0.44 -1.11 -11.14
N ARG A 141 0.72 -1.77 -11.15
CA ARG A 141 1.87 -1.31 -10.35
C ARG A 141 2.33 0.08 -10.73
N THR A 142 2.44 0.36 -12.03
CA THR A 142 2.80 1.71 -12.49
C THR A 142 1.75 2.74 -12.05
N HIS A 143 0.47 2.37 -12.06
CA HIS A 143 -0.60 3.21 -11.56
C HIS A 143 -0.47 3.46 -10.04
N LEU A 144 -0.22 2.43 -9.24
CA LEU A 144 0.04 2.55 -7.80
C LEU A 144 1.22 3.48 -7.52
N ARG A 145 2.34 3.31 -8.23
CA ARG A 145 3.50 4.21 -8.12
C ARG A 145 3.12 5.67 -8.37
N ASN A 146 2.34 5.93 -9.41
CA ASN A 146 1.93 7.31 -9.72
C ASN A 146 1.07 7.89 -8.61
N MET A 147 0.21 7.07 -7.98
CA MET A 147 -0.55 7.48 -6.81
C MET A 147 0.33 7.78 -5.60
N LEU A 148 1.35 6.95 -5.34
CA LEU A 148 2.34 7.17 -4.30
C LEU A 148 3.20 8.43 -4.54
N LEU A 149 3.31 8.89 -5.79
CA LEU A 149 4.07 10.10 -6.15
C LEU A 149 3.19 11.33 -6.37
N ILE A 150 1.93 11.29 -5.94
CA ILE A 150 1.04 12.43 -6.09
C ILE A 150 1.60 13.64 -5.34
N ASN A 151 1.61 14.80 -6.00
CA ASN A 151 2.19 16.05 -5.48
C ASN A 151 3.71 16.00 -5.20
N VAL A 152 4.42 14.96 -5.63
CA VAL A 152 5.88 14.82 -5.49
C VAL A 152 6.58 15.02 -6.84
N ARG A 153 6.10 14.33 -7.88
CA ARG A 153 6.71 14.34 -9.21
C ARG A 153 5.93 15.26 -10.15
N GLN A 154 6.64 16.18 -10.82
CA GLN A 154 6.06 16.89 -11.97
C GLN A 154 5.89 15.92 -13.14
N GLU A 155 4.66 15.80 -13.63
CA GLU A 155 4.36 15.10 -14.87
C GLU A 155 4.84 15.94 -16.07
N ALA A 156 4.89 15.34 -17.26
CA ALA A 156 5.29 16.04 -18.48
C ALA A 156 4.42 17.26 -18.83
N ARG A 157 3.22 17.37 -18.21
CA ARG A 157 2.40 18.56 -18.26
C ARG A 157 2.67 19.37 -17.00
N ALA A 158 3.13 20.60 -17.18
CA ALA A 158 3.32 21.55 -16.10
C ALA A 158 2.00 21.73 -15.34
N ARG A 159 1.96 21.18 -14.12
CA ARG A 159 0.87 21.34 -13.17
C ARG A 159 1.50 21.88 -11.89
N GLU A 160 0.88 22.89 -11.32
CA GLU A 160 1.22 23.32 -9.96
C GLU A 160 0.99 22.15 -9.01
N LEU A 161 2.07 21.70 -8.38
CA LEU A 161 1.99 20.65 -7.37
C LEU A 161 1.38 21.26 -6.11
N GLY A 162 0.52 20.49 -5.43
CA GLY A 162 0.09 20.84 -4.08
C GLY A 162 1.07 20.31 -3.03
N PRO A 163 0.74 20.43 -1.73
CA PRO A 163 1.50 19.79 -0.67
C PRO A 163 1.43 18.26 -0.79
N VAL A 164 2.47 17.56 -0.31
CA VAL A 164 2.46 16.10 -0.27
C VAL A 164 1.36 15.65 0.70
N PRO A 165 0.42 14.77 0.29
CA PRO A 165 -0.69 14.38 1.14
C PRO A 165 -0.21 13.63 2.38
N LYS A 166 -0.89 13.83 3.50
CA LYS A 166 -0.70 12.97 4.68
C LYS A 166 -1.13 11.54 4.38
N LEU A 167 -0.58 10.56 5.11
CA LEU A 167 -0.83 9.14 4.88
C LEU A 167 -2.29 8.79 4.62
N PHE A 168 -3.21 9.23 5.48
CA PHE A 168 -4.62 8.87 5.34
C PHE A 168 -5.27 9.48 4.08
N GLU A 169 -4.91 10.71 3.70
CA GLU A 169 -5.36 11.30 2.44
C GLU A 169 -4.82 10.55 1.23
N LEU A 170 -3.56 10.09 1.31
CA LEU A 170 -2.97 9.24 0.30
C LEU A 170 -3.74 7.91 0.17
N VAL A 171 -4.10 7.26 1.29
CA VAL A 171 -4.95 6.06 1.28
C VAL A 171 -6.28 6.32 0.59
N VAL A 172 -7.00 7.39 0.97
CA VAL A 172 -8.30 7.75 0.36
C VAL A 172 -8.14 8.00 -1.15
N LYS A 173 -7.06 8.66 -1.57
CA LYS A 173 -6.78 8.89 -2.99
C LYS A 173 -6.50 7.60 -3.75
N ILE A 174 -5.72 6.69 -3.18
CA ILE A 174 -5.45 5.37 -3.77
C ILE A 174 -6.75 4.58 -3.89
N ASP A 175 -7.53 4.49 -2.80
CA ASP A 175 -8.79 3.75 -2.77
C ASP A 175 -9.76 4.27 -3.84
N ARG A 176 -9.99 5.58 -3.92
CA ARG A 176 -10.87 6.19 -4.93
C ARG A 176 -10.46 5.90 -6.38
N GLN A 177 -9.17 5.72 -6.65
CA GLN A 177 -8.67 5.38 -7.98
C GLN A 177 -8.77 3.87 -8.25
N PHE A 178 -8.73 3.06 -7.20
CA PHE A 178 -8.69 1.61 -7.30
C PHE A 178 -10.08 0.98 -7.21
N GLN A 179 -11.07 1.68 -6.65
CA GLN A 179 -12.47 1.25 -6.59
C GLN A 179 -13.26 1.65 -7.85
N PRO A 180 -14.22 0.82 -8.29
CA PRO A 180 -15.25 1.24 -9.23
C PRO A 180 -16.06 2.40 -8.66
N GLN A 181 -16.56 3.31 -9.51
CA GLN A 181 -17.32 4.48 -9.07
C GLN A 181 -18.54 4.14 -8.21
N ALA A 182 -19.20 3.00 -8.49
CA ALA A 182 -20.35 2.52 -7.72
C ALA A 182 -19.99 2.00 -6.31
N ALA A 183 -18.71 1.73 -6.03
CA ALA A 183 -18.21 1.21 -4.75
C ALA A 183 -17.36 2.25 -3.99
N MET A 184 -17.43 3.52 -4.38
CA MET A 184 -16.68 4.60 -3.71
C MET A 184 -17.20 4.79 -2.28
N GLN A 185 -16.34 4.50 -1.32
CA GLN A 185 -16.62 4.70 0.10
C GLN A 185 -16.36 6.14 0.52
N LYS A 186 -17.06 6.58 1.57
CA LYS A 186 -16.77 7.86 2.21
C LYS A 186 -15.46 7.74 3.01
N PRO A 187 -14.69 8.85 3.19
CA PRO A 187 -13.45 8.81 3.98
C PRO A 187 -13.64 8.20 5.37
N GLU A 188 -14.77 8.46 6.03
CA GLU A 188 -15.06 7.95 7.38
C GLU A 188 -15.22 6.42 7.39
N GLU A 189 -15.83 5.86 6.34
CA GLU A 189 -15.99 4.41 6.16
C GLU A 189 -14.66 3.73 5.90
N ILE A 190 -13.84 4.34 5.02
CA ILE A 190 -12.47 3.88 4.75
C ILE A 190 -11.69 3.88 6.06
N GLN A 191 -11.76 4.95 6.85
CA GLN A 191 -11.04 5.04 8.13
C GLN A 191 -11.43 3.93 9.11
N ALA A 192 -12.72 3.62 9.21
CA ALA A 192 -13.24 2.58 10.10
C ALA A 192 -12.81 1.16 9.70
N GLN A 193 -12.64 0.91 8.40
CA GLN A 193 -12.28 -0.41 7.85
C GLN A 193 -10.77 -0.57 7.59
N LEU A 194 -10.02 0.54 7.60
CA LEU A 194 -8.62 0.57 7.22
C LEU A 194 -7.75 -0.18 8.22
N HIS A 195 -7.40 -1.42 7.85
CA HIS A 195 -6.51 -2.29 8.59
C HIS A 195 -5.14 -1.63 8.84
N TRP A 196 -4.61 -1.79 10.05
CA TRP A 196 -3.31 -1.27 10.46
C TRP A 196 -2.19 -1.65 9.49
N GLY A 197 -2.10 -2.93 9.12
CA GLY A 197 -1.07 -3.42 8.21
C GLY A 197 -1.09 -2.75 6.84
N VAL A 198 -2.27 -2.38 6.34
CA VAL A 198 -2.40 -1.64 5.06
C VAL A 198 -1.85 -0.23 5.19
N ARG A 199 -2.06 0.43 6.34
CA ARG A 199 -1.48 1.75 6.61
C ARG A 199 0.05 1.70 6.61
N VAL A 200 0.61 0.72 7.31
CA VAL A 200 2.07 0.51 7.38
C VAL A 200 2.62 0.21 5.99
N GLN A 201 1.96 -0.67 5.24
CA GLN A 201 2.35 -1.02 3.88
C GLN A 201 2.35 0.21 2.95
N ILE A 202 1.30 1.02 2.96
CA ILE A 202 1.22 2.23 2.12
C ILE A 202 2.28 3.25 2.54
N ALA A 203 2.51 3.47 3.83
CA ALA A 203 3.57 4.36 4.31
C ALA A 203 4.96 3.88 3.89
N MET A 204 5.24 2.59 4.03
CA MET A 204 6.48 1.97 3.57
C MET A 204 6.67 2.15 2.06
N LEU A 205 5.65 1.84 1.26
CA LEU A 205 5.68 2.04 -0.19
C LEU A 205 5.93 3.50 -0.55
N HIS A 206 5.29 4.43 0.16
CA HIS A 206 5.40 5.87 -0.06
C HIS A 206 6.83 6.35 0.21
N ILE A 207 7.38 6.07 1.40
CA ILE A 207 8.76 6.43 1.76
C ILE A 207 9.77 5.83 0.78
N ILE A 208 9.69 4.53 0.45
CA ILE A 208 10.65 3.88 -0.44
C ILE A 208 10.57 4.45 -1.86
N THR A 209 9.35 4.72 -2.34
CA THR A 209 9.14 5.28 -3.68
C THR A 209 9.72 6.68 -3.79
N ILE A 210 9.54 7.53 -2.77
CA ILE A 210 10.11 8.89 -2.74
C ILE A 210 11.62 8.82 -2.50
N HIS A 211 12.10 7.94 -1.61
CA HIS A 211 13.52 7.71 -1.39
C HIS A 211 14.23 7.34 -2.71
N HIS A 212 13.67 6.40 -3.47
CA HIS A 212 14.17 6.05 -4.81
C HIS A 212 14.19 7.25 -5.73
N LEU A 213 13.13 8.05 -5.77
CA LEU A 213 13.08 9.24 -6.63
C LEU A 213 14.15 10.27 -6.26
N ALA A 214 14.38 10.50 -4.97
CA ALA A 214 15.27 11.55 -4.46
C ALA A 214 16.76 11.17 -4.47
N HIS A 215 17.08 9.88 -4.27
CA HIS A 215 18.46 9.41 -4.09
C HIS A 215 19.01 8.58 -5.25
N ARG A 216 18.27 8.45 -6.37
CA ARG A 216 18.72 7.63 -7.49
C ARG A 216 19.98 8.22 -8.13
N ALA A 217 21.08 7.48 -8.04
CA ALA A 217 22.32 7.83 -8.70
C ALA A 217 22.19 7.73 -10.24
N PRO A 218 22.91 8.59 -11.00
CA PRO A 218 23.03 8.43 -12.45
C PRO A 218 23.56 7.03 -12.78
N GLY A 219 22.87 6.32 -13.68
CA GLY A 219 23.23 4.96 -14.08
C GLY A 219 22.66 3.84 -13.20
N ASP A 220 21.99 4.14 -12.08
CA ASP A 220 21.32 3.11 -11.29
C ASP A 220 20.13 2.51 -12.06
N MET A 221 20.25 1.24 -12.42
CA MET A 221 19.23 0.47 -13.14
C MET A 221 18.19 -0.17 -12.22
N ARG A 222 18.39 -0.12 -10.89
CA ARG A 222 17.43 -0.69 -9.93
C ARG A 222 16.12 0.06 -10.00
N SER A 223 15.03 -0.69 -10.07
CA SER A 223 13.69 -0.13 -9.96
C SER A 223 13.35 0.12 -8.49
N GLN A 224 12.43 1.05 -8.21
CA GLN A 224 11.89 1.22 -6.86
C GLN A 224 11.31 -0.09 -6.29
N TRP A 225 10.80 -0.96 -7.18
CA TRP A 225 10.20 -2.23 -6.78
C TRP A 225 11.26 -3.21 -6.28
N ASP A 226 12.49 -3.14 -6.79
CA ASP A 226 13.60 -3.93 -6.27
C ASP A 226 13.95 -3.52 -4.83
N LEU A 227 13.87 -2.22 -4.53
CA LEU A 227 14.09 -1.71 -3.17
C LEU A 227 12.97 -2.13 -2.22
N ILE A 228 11.71 -2.05 -2.68
CA ILE A 228 10.55 -2.53 -1.92
C ILE A 228 10.66 -4.03 -1.64
N ASP A 229 10.99 -4.83 -2.66
CA ASP A 229 11.11 -6.29 -2.52
C ASP A 229 12.26 -6.68 -1.59
N ASN A 230 13.42 -6.01 -1.69
CA ASN A 230 14.53 -6.17 -0.74
C ASN A 230 14.08 -5.90 0.70
N HIS A 231 13.31 -4.83 0.88
CA HIS A 231 12.85 -4.41 2.19
C HIS A 231 11.85 -5.41 2.79
N LEU A 232 10.87 -5.88 2.01
CA LEU A 232 9.90 -6.89 2.43
C LEU A 232 10.57 -8.22 2.80
N GLU A 233 11.61 -8.62 2.07
CA GLU A 233 12.38 -9.82 2.39
C GLU A 233 13.20 -9.65 3.68
N ALA A 234 13.84 -8.49 3.88
CA ALA A 234 14.58 -8.20 5.10
C ALA A 234 13.69 -8.12 6.35
N VAL A 235 12.47 -7.60 6.24
CA VAL A 235 11.52 -7.52 7.36
C VAL A 235 10.97 -8.89 7.74
N ARG A 236 10.81 -9.81 6.78
CA ARG A 236 10.30 -11.17 7.05
C ARG A 236 11.21 -12.02 7.92
N GLY A 237 12.51 -11.75 7.93
CA GLY A 237 13.46 -12.43 8.80
C GLY A 237 13.49 -11.93 10.25
N LYS A 238 12.66 -10.93 10.60
CA LYS A 238 12.67 -10.30 11.93
C LYS A 238 11.66 -10.94 12.87
N SER A 239 11.90 -10.82 14.17
CA SER A 239 10.92 -11.20 15.21
C SER A 239 9.69 -10.30 15.16
N ASP A 240 8.55 -10.78 15.68
CA ASP A 240 7.30 -10.01 15.71
C ASP A 240 7.45 -8.66 16.43
N LEU A 241 8.25 -8.61 17.51
CA LEU A 241 8.51 -7.37 18.23
C LEU A 241 9.30 -6.38 17.38
N GLN A 242 10.29 -6.86 16.62
CA GLN A 242 11.04 -6.04 15.67
C GLN A 242 10.16 -5.59 14.50
N ILE A 243 9.25 -6.44 14.00
CA ILE A 243 8.27 -6.08 12.96
C ILE A 243 7.35 -4.96 13.49
N ALA A 244 6.85 -5.09 14.71
CA ALA A 244 6.00 -4.07 15.34
C ALA A 244 6.75 -2.74 15.56
N ALA A 245 7.99 -2.81 16.08
CA ALA A 245 8.86 -1.65 16.24
C ALA A 245 9.12 -0.96 14.90
N HIS A 246 9.42 -1.74 13.86
CA HIS A 246 9.65 -1.24 12.52
C HIS A 246 8.42 -0.54 11.92
N ALA A 247 7.25 -1.15 12.07
CA ALA A 247 5.98 -0.59 11.61
C ALA A 247 5.68 0.78 12.27
N ILE A 248 5.95 0.92 13.57
CA ILE A 248 5.80 2.18 14.29
C ILE A 248 6.74 3.25 13.75
N LEU A 249 8.01 2.89 13.51
CA LEU A 249 8.99 3.83 12.96
C LEU A 249 8.61 4.28 11.55
N ILE A 250 8.15 3.38 10.69
CA ILE A 250 7.68 3.74 9.34
C ILE A 250 6.53 4.75 9.38
N LEU A 251 5.51 4.51 10.20
CA LEU A 251 4.37 5.42 10.28
C LEU A 251 4.74 6.77 10.88
N ARG A 252 5.65 6.76 11.87
CA ARG A 252 6.18 7.99 12.46
C ARG A 252 6.95 8.80 11.42
N GLN A 253 7.85 8.14 10.68
CA GLN A 253 8.66 8.76 9.65
C GLN A 253 7.78 9.37 8.54
N ASP A 254 6.79 8.63 8.03
CA ASP A 254 5.89 9.13 6.98
C ASP A 254 5.13 10.38 7.45
N ARG A 255 4.64 10.36 8.70
CA ARG A 255 3.95 11.50 9.30
C ARG A 255 4.84 12.73 9.49
N GLU A 256 6.09 12.53 9.91
CA GLU A 256 7.06 13.61 10.14
C GLU A 256 7.52 14.24 8.81
N LEU A 257 7.72 13.42 7.77
CA LEU A 257 8.09 13.89 6.43
C LEU A 257 6.92 14.54 5.68
N PHE A 258 5.72 13.98 5.82
CA PHE A 258 4.55 14.35 5.01
C PHE A 258 3.33 14.71 5.89
N PRO A 259 3.39 15.87 6.59
CA PRO A 259 2.31 16.31 7.46
C PRO A 259 1.02 16.75 6.72
N GLY A 260 1.08 16.93 5.38
CA GLY A 260 -0.07 17.34 4.56
C GLY A 260 -0.09 18.83 4.16
N ASN A 261 0.84 19.63 4.67
CA ASN A 261 0.94 21.08 4.42
C ASN A 261 2.35 21.51 3.94
N VAL A 262 3.21 20.56 3.61
CA VAL A 262 4.59 20.80 3.16
C VAL A 262 4.71 20.37 1.70
N MET A 263 5.37 21.19 0.89
CA MET A 263 5.67 20.85 -0.51
C MET A 263 6.85 19.88 -0.56
N PHE A 264 6.91 19.04 -1.58
CA PHE A 264 8.03 18.09 -1.68
C PHE A 264 9.40 18.77 -1.75
N LEU A 265 9.50 19.94 -2.38
CA LEU A 265 10.73 20.72 -2.47
C LEU A 265 11.25 21.21 -1.11
N ASP A 266 10.37 21.31 -0.11
CA ASP A 266 10.69 21.77 1.23
C ASP A 266 11.04 20.60 2.18
N VAL A 267 10.90 19.34 1.72
CA VAL A 267 11.26 18.16 2.50
C VAL A 267 12.78 17.93 2.41
N PRO A 268 13.52 17.91 3.53
CA PRO A 268 14.95 17.60 3.51
C PRO A 268 15.19 16.20 2.95
N VAL A 269 15.87 16.10 1.81
CA VAL A 269 16.06 14.85 1.07
C VAL A 269 16.77 13.81 1.93
N GLU A 270 17.71 14.23 2.77
CA GLU A 270 18.50 13.40 3.66
C GLU A 270 17.65 12.69 4.74
N MET A 271 16.49 13.27 5.06
CA MET A 271 15.53 12.68 6.00
C MET A 271 14.62 11.63 5.35
N VAL A 272 14.55 11.60 4.01
CA VAL A 272 13.74 10.62 3.29
C VAL A 272 14.51 9.29 3.23
N ARG A 273 14.47 8.53 4.32
CA ARG A 273 15.09 7.20 4.43
C ARG A 273 14.19 6.23 5.18
N ILE A 274 14.42 4.96 4.93
CA ILE A 274 13.81 3.86 5.68
C ILE A 274 14.46 3.80 7.07
N PRO A 275 13.71 3.47 8.13
CA PRO A 275 14.30 3.18 9.44
C PRO A 275 15.38 2.10 9.33
N ASN A 276 16.56 2.38 9.87
CA ASN A 276 17.67 1.44 9.80
C ASN A 276 17.49 0.31 10.84
N PRO A 277 18.26 -0.80 10.73
CA PRO A 277 18.15 -1.91 11.68
C PRO A 277 18.38 -1.48 13.14
N VAL A 278 19.35 -0.60 13.40
CA VAL A 278 19.68 -0.13 14.75
C VAL A 278 18.52 0.62 15.40
N GLU A 279 17.87 1.53 14.65
CA GLU A 279 16.67 2.25 15.11
C GLU A 279 15.54 1.27 15.43
N THR A 280 15.38 0.24 14.59
CA THR A 280 14.38 -0.81 14.81
C THR A 280 14.67 -1.61 16.08
N ASP A 281 15.92 -1.97 16.32
CA ASP A 281 16.34 -2.76 17.49
C ASP A 281 16.24 -1.96 18.79
N ILE A 282 16.65 -0.68 18.78
CA ILE A 282 16.44 0.25 19.91
C ILE A 282 14.95 0.31 20.23
N LYS A 283 14.10 0.49 19.21
CA LYS A 283 12.66 0.58 19.43
C LYS A 283 12.06 -0.74 19.92
N ALA A 284 12.53 -1.88 19.41
CA ALA A 284 12.12 -3.18 19.90
C ALA A 284 12.50 -3.39 21.36
N GLN A 285 13.70 -2.97 21.77
CA GLN A 285 14.15 -3.04 23.16
C GLN A 285 13.32 -2.14 24.09
N GLU A 286 13.00 -0.91 23.67
CA GLU A 286 12.06 -0.03 24.40
C GLU A 286 10.70 -0.72 24.61
N MET A 287 10.19 -1.38 23.56
CA MET A 287 8.92 -2.11 23.64
C MET A 287 9.01 -3.34 24.56
N ALA A 288 10.12 -4.08 24.52
CA ALA A 288 10.36 -5.23 25.39
C ALA A 288 10.35 -4.82 26.87
N VAL A 289 11.04 -3.73 27.21
CA VAL A 289 11.07 -3.19 28.59
C VAL A 289 9.67 -2.82 29.04
N LEU A 290 8.89 -2.14 28.19
CA LEU A 290 7.51 -1.75 28.52
C LEU A 290 6.60 -2.96 28.75
N LEU A 291 6.72 -4.01 27.93
CA LEU A 291 5.97 -5.25 28.13
C LEU A 291 6.34 -5.92 29.46
N HIS A 292 7.65 -6.02 29.74
CA HIS A 292 8.15 -6.61 30.98
C HIS A 292 7.72 -5.82 32.23
N CYS A 293 7.64 -4.49 32.15
CA CYS A 293 7.13 -3.65 33.25
C CYS A 293 5.63 -3.82 33.51
N MET A 294 4.86 -4.19 32.50
CA MET A 294 3.41 -4.42 32.61
C MET A 294 3.08 -5.81 33.13
N ASP A 295 3.98 -6.78 32.93
CA ASP A 295 3.85 -8.16 33.42
C ASP A 295 4.34 -8.34 34.86
N TYR A 296 4.90 -7.30 35.49
CA TYR A 296 5.13 -7.32 36.93
C TYR A 296 3.79 -7.39 37.67
N PRO A 297 3.52 -8.41 38.49
CA PRO A 297 2.38 -8.37 39.38
C PRO A 297 2.57 -7.13 40.26
N LEU A 298 1.55 -6.27 40.30
CA LEU A 298 1.41 -5.23 41.32
C LEU A 298 1.30 -5.92 42.68
N GLY A 299 2.43 -6.42 43.17
CA GLY A 299 2.60 -7.02 44.47
C GLY A 299 2.30 -5.93 45.50
N HIS A 300 1.27 -6.19 46.29
CA HIS A 300 0.81 -5.43 47.44
C HIS A 300 1.83 -4.48 48.05
N THR A 301 1.87 -3.23 47.57
CA THR A 301 2.32 -2.12 48.39
C THR A 301 1.19 -1.84 49.38
N ARG A 302 1.21 -2.57 50.50
CA ARG A 302 0.55 -2.12 51.73
C ARG A 302 1.17 -0.76 52.06
N LEU A 303 0.44 0.31 51.76
CA LEU A 303 0.61 1.57 52.47
C LEU A 303 0.36 1.27 53.96
N THR A 304 1.43 1.10 54.72
CA THR A 304 1.39 1.22 56.18
C THR A 304 1.10 2.68 56.50
N ARG A 305 -0.19 3.01 56.55
CA ARG A 305 -0.68 4.25 57.15
C ARG A 305 -0.21 4.27 58.60
N ALA A 306 0.65 5.22 58.94
CA ALA A 306 1.03 5.50 60.32
C ALA A 306 -0.26 5.74 61.14
N ARG A 307 -0.41 4.96 62.21
CA ARG A 307 -1.50 5.01 63.16
C ARG A 307 -1.17 6.09 64.19
N THR A 308 -1.89 7.20 64.17
CA THR A 308 -2.07 8.07 65.35
C THR A 308 -3.44 7.76 65.96
N GLY A 309 -3.51 7.83 67.28
CA GLY A 309 -4.44 7.07 68.14
C GLY A 309 -5.89 7.57 68.24
N MET A 310 -6.66 6.74 68.97
CA MET A 310 -7.93 7.01 69.69
C MET A 310 -9.18 7.24 68.82
N SER A 311 -10.40 6.75 69.12
CA SER A 311 -10.99 5.92 70.19
C SER A 311 -12.34 5.37 69.67
N ASP A 312 -12.81 4.30 70.30
CA ASP A 312 -14.22 3.89 70.51
C ASP A 312 -15.11 3.24 69.42
N GLN A 313 -15.49 2.00 69.79
CA GLN A 313 -16.81 1.35 69.71
C GLN A 313 -17.53 1.21 68.36
N MET A 314 -17.68 -0.04 67.88
CA MET A 314 -18.94 -0.81 67.92
C MET A 314 -18.92 -2.06 66.99
N SER A 315 -19.34 -3.18 67.58
CA SER A 315 -19.94 -4.41 67.00
C SER A 315 -19.21 -5.24 65.92
N GLU A 316 -18.61 -6.33 66.43
CA GLU A 316 -18.80 -7.74 66.03
C GLU A 316 -19.92 -8.05 65.01
N THR A 317 -19.58 -8.67 63.86
CA THR A 317 -20.18 -9.93 63.39
C THR A 317 -19.44 -10.50 62.16
N GLY A 318 -19.16 -11.81 62.18
CA GLY A 318 -19.22 -12.65 60.98
C GLY A 318 -17.91 -13.04 60.28
N VAL A 319 -17.18 -13.99 60.88
CA VAL A 319 -16.19 -14.83 60.17
C VAL A 319 -16.91 -15.80 59.22
N ARG A 320 -16.53 -15.84 57.94
CA ARG A 320 -16.33 -17.09 57.19
C ARG A 320 -15.56 -16.84 55.88
N ARG A 321 -14.32 -17.31 55.85
CA ARG A 321 -13.61 -17.65 54.61
C ARG A 321 -14.24 -18.93 54.05
N VAL A 322 -14.58 -18.93 52.78
CA VAL A 322 -14.61 -20.13 51.95
C VAL A 322 -13.83 -19.82 50.68
N VAL A 323 -12.84 -20.68 50.45
CA VAL A 323 -12.03 -20.80 49.25
C VAL A 323 -12.86 -21.55 48.22
N GLU A 324 -13.03 -20.99 47.01
CA GLU A 324 -12.63 -21.65 45.75
C GLU A 324 -13.00 -20.82 44.50
N PRO A 325 -12.29 -21.06 43.36
CA PRO A 325 -12.24 -20.18 42.21
C PRO A 325 -13.11 -20.70 41.06
N THR A 326 -13.92 -19.87 40.41
CA THR A 326 -14.51 -20.29 39.14
C THR A 326 -14.86 -19.14 38.19
N ARG A 327 -14.36 -19.29 36.96
CA ARG A 327 -14.82 -18.74 35.67
C ARG A 327 -14.53 -17.27 35.35
N TRP A 328 -13.44 -17.09 34.61
CA TRP A 328 -13.26 -16.01 33.66
C TRP A 328 -14.37 -16.04 32.61
N ILE A 329 -15.21 -15.01 32.61
CA ILE A 329 -16.21 -14.75 31.57
C ILE A 329 -15.48 -14.07 30.40
N LEU A 330 -15.59 -14.67 29.21
CA LEU A 330 -15.25 -14.06 27.93
C LEU A 330 -16.12 -12.80 27.73
N LEU A 331 -15.54 -11.62 27.96
CA LEU A 331 -16.18 -10.35 27.66
C LEU A 331 -15.78 -9.89 26.25
N SER A 332 -16.80 -9.72 25.41
CA SER A 332 -16.71 -9.35 24.00
C SER A 332 -16.22 -7.91 23.78
N LYS A 333 -15.73 -7.67 22.56
CA LYS A 333 -15.02 -6.47 22.04
C LYS A 333 -15.70 -5.10 22.24
N GLN A 334 -16.91 -4.98 22.78
CA GLN A 334 -17.62 -3.70 22.88
C GLN A 334 -17.45 -2.96 24.22
N ASN A 335 -16.91 -3.59 25.28
CA ASN A 335 -16.82 -2.97 26.60
C ASN A 335 -15.44 -2.40 26.99
N LEU A 336 -14.44 -2.46 26.10
CA LEU A 336 -13.11 -1.92 26.39
C LEU A 336 -13.07 -0.37 26.39
N ASP A 337 -14.06 0.30 25.78
CA ASP A 337 -14.05 1.76 25.59
C ASP A 337 -14.52 2.53 26.84
N ILE A 338 -15.36 1.93 27.68
CA ILE A 338 -15.96 2.60 28.85
C ILE A 338 -15.04 2.54 30.07
N SER A 339 -14.37 1.41 30.30
CA SER A 339 -13.44 1.26 31.43
C SER A 339 -12.15 2.06 31.23
N ALA A 340 -11.66 2.19 29.99
CA ALA A 340 -10.48 3.00 29.68
C ALA A 340 -10.74 4.52 29.83
N ARG A 341 -11.95 4.99 29.46
CA ARG A 341 -12.36 6.39 29.66
C ARG A 341 -12.43 6.79 31.14
N ARG A 342 -12.98 5.94 32.00
CA ARG A 342 -13.05 6.22 33.45
C ARG A 342 -11.69 6.28 34.14
N VAL A 343 -10.69 5.55 33.64
CA VAL A 343 -9.32 5.60 34.19
C VAL A 343 -8.59 6.87 33.75
N LEU A 344 -8.92 7.43 32.58
CA LEU A 344 -8.35 8.68 32.08
C LEU A 344 -8.94 9.93 32.75
N GLU A 345 -10.20 9.90 33.18
CA GLU A 345 -10.84 11.04 33.87
C GLU A 345 -10.31 11.28 35.29
N GLN A 346 -9.63 10.31 35.92
CA GLN A 346 -9.13 10.42 37.30
C GLN A 346 -7.65 10.86 37.42
N ARG A 347 -6.91 11.05 36.31
CA ARG A 347 -5.48 11.43 36.37
C ARG A 347 -5.18 12.67 35.54
N GLY A 348 -4.53 13.64 36.18
CA GLY A 348 -4.26 14.97 35.65
C GLY A 348 -3.44 15.03 34.34
N PRO A 349 -3.32 16.23 33.75
CA PRO A 349 -3.01 16.44 32.33
C PRO A 349 -1.62 16.01 31.85
N THR A 350 -0.66 15.70 32.74
CA THR A 350 0.72 15.35 32.35
C THR A 350 0.95 13.84 32.16
N THR A 351 0.05 12.97 32.64
CA THR A 351 0.18 11.51 32.51
C THR A 351 -0.56 10.94 31.28
N CYS A 352 -1.39 11.75 30.62
CA CYS A 352 -2.30 11.32 29.56
C CYS A 352 -1.58 10.89 28.26
N ARG A 353 -0.51 11.60 27.85
CA ARG A 353 0.20 11.28 26.59
C ARG A 353 1.00 9.98 26.65
N THR A 354 1.71 9.72 27.75
CA THR A 354 2.47 8.49 27.94
C THR A 354 1.54 7.28 28.05
N CYS A 355 0.43 7.40 28.79
CA CYS A 355 -0.57 6.33 28.87
C CYS A 355 -1.27 6.06 27.54
N GLN A 356 -1.59 7.09 26.75
CA GLN A 356 -2.20 6.94 25.43
C GLN A 356 -1.24 6.30 24.42
N PHE A 357 0.05 6.64 24.48
CA PHE A 357 1.10 6.03 23.68
C PHE A 357 1.33 4.56 24.06
N VAL A 358 1.36 4.25 25.37
CA VAL A 358 1.47 2.87 25.89
C VAL A 358 0.24 2.04 25.50
N LEU A 359 -0.96 2.62 25.53
CA LEU A 359 -2.18 1.93 25.10
C LEU A 359 -2.17 1.65 23.59
N GLN A 360 -1.74 2.62 22.77
CA GLN A 360 -1.58 2.40 21.33
C GLN A 360 -0.50 1.36 21.02
N LEU A 361 0.63 1.38 21.73
CA LEU A 361 1.67 0.37 21.64
C LEU A 361 1.18 -1.02 22.03
N ALA A 362 0.40 -1.14 23.10
CA ALA A 362 -0.18 -2.41 23.53
C ALA A 362 -1.24 -2.92 22.55
N ILE A 363 -2.01 -2.03 21.93
CA ILE A 363 -2.96 -2.38 20.87
C ILE A 363 -2.21 -2.84 19.60
N VAL A 364 -1.13 -2.15 19.22
CA VAL A 364 -0.28 -2.52 18.08
C VAL A 364 0.42 -3.84 18.33
N ALA A 365 1.00 -4.05 19.51
CA ALA A 365 1.64 -5.31 19.89
C ALA A 365 0.63 -6.47 19.88
N ARG A 366 -0.57 -6.30 20.44
CA ARG A 366 -1.63 -7.33 20.40
C ARG A 366 -2.19 -7.57 19.01
N ALA A 367 -2.26 -6.54 18.16
CA ALA A 367 -2.71 -6.68 16.77
C ALA A 367 -1.67 -7.39 15.88
N VAL A 368 -0.38 -7.25 16.19
CA VAL A 368 0.73 -7.87 15.46
C VAL A 368 1.01 -9.30 15.96
N LEU A 369 0.97 -9.53 17.27
CA LEU A 369 1.32 -10.81 17.90
C LEU A 369 0.16 -11.84 17.91
N GLY A 370 -1.07 -11.42 17.63
CA GLY A 370 -2.26 -12.26 17.82
C GLY A 370 -2.49 -12.65 19.29
N PRO A 371 -3.61 -13.32 19.61
CA PRO A 371 -3.94 -13.70 21.00
C PRO A 371 -3.09 -14.84 21.59
N ASP A 372 -2.26 -15.53 20.80
CA ASP A 372 -1.68 -16.83 21.16
C ASP A 372 -0.18 -16.83 21.49
N CYS A 373 0.48 -15.68 21.60
CA CYS A 373 1.84 -15.62 22.13
C CYS A 373 1.86 -15.76 23.67
N ARG A 374 1.49 -16.93 24.19
CA ARG A 374 2.00 -17.42 25.48
C ARG A 374 3.12 -18.40 25.19
N THR A 375 4.34 -17.97 25.48
CA THR A 375 5.52 -18.84 25.54
C THR A 375 5.24 -20.05 26.41
N ALA A 376 5.24 -21.25 25.82
CA ALA A 376 5.56 -22.46 26.55
C ALA A 376 7.05 -22.35 26.93
N LEU A 377 7.32 -22.16 28.22
CA LEU A 377 8.64 -22.40 28.80
C LEU A 377 8.87 -23.91 28.82
N PRO A 378 10.03 -24.42 28.35
CA PRO A 378 10.41 -25.80 28.64
C PRO A 378 10.83 -25.90 30.11
N GLU A 379 10.41 -26.99 30.75
CA GLU A 379 10.85 -27.40 32.09
C GLU A 379 12.36 -27.67 32.19
#